data_AF-A0AAI7ZX39-F1
#
_entry.id   AF-A0AAI7ZX39-F1
#
_cell.length_a   1.000
_cell.length_b   1.000
_cell.length_c   1.000
_cell.angle_alpha   90.00
_cell.angle_beta   90.00
_cell.angle_gamma   90.00
#
_symmetry.space_group_name_H-M   'P 1'
#
loop_
_entity.id
_entity.type
_entity.pdbx_description
1 polymer ?
#
loop_
_entity_poly.entity_id
_entity_poly.type
_entity_poly.pdbx_seq_one_letter_code
_entity_poly.pdbx_strand_id
1 'polypeptide(L)'
;MFLSHSHADKNKALKVKNYLESETDHRVFIDSLFWDYKNNVLKEIKKHHIDVSKIEDAFTLILRESLQDMIEKCPYFVFLQSNNSVSNQGLSCTTYSAWIYEELKIAHSLIADSALQESRIKAMRVSHNITNLLRRFKSISLDSLCNEIFSTLL
;
A
#
# COMPACT_ATOMS: atom_id res chain seq x y z
N MET A 1 7.95 14.91 4.56
CA MET A 1 6.60 15.07 3.98
C MET A 1 6.46 14.12 2.82
N PHE A 2 5.31 13.48 2.65
CA PHE A 2 4.96 12.72 1.46
C PHE A 2 4.22 13.63 0.49
N LEU A 3 4.67 13.72 -0.77
CA LEU A 3 4.02 14.52 -1.81
C LEU A 3 3.40 13.60 -2.88
N SER A 4 2.10 13.34 -2.72
CA SER A 4 1.29 12.63 -3.71
C SER A 4 0.97 13.54 -4.90
N HIS A 5 1.09 13.00 -6.11
CA HIS A 5 0.88 13.74 -7.36
C HIS A 5 0.54 12.80 -8.51
N SER A 6 -0.02 13.33 -9.59
CA SER A 6 -0.11 12.56 -10.84
C SER A 6 1.28 12.39 -11.44
N HIS A 7 1.55 11.19 -11.97
CA HIS A 7 2.80 10.89 -12.68
C HIS A 7 3.06 11.87 -13.83
N ALA A 8 2.01 12.35 -14.51
CA ALA A 8 2.10 13.35 -15.57
C ALA A 8 2.54 14.74 -15.08
N ASP A 9 2.46 15.01 -13.77
CA ASP A 9 2.83 16.28 -13.14
C ASP A 9 4.18 16.20 -12.41
N LYS A 10 5.03 15.20 -12.69
CA LYS A 10 6.36 15.02 -12.06
C LYS A 10 7.18 16.31 -11.98
N ASN A 11 7.22 17.10 -13.06
CA ASN A 11 7.95 18.37 -13.10
C ASN A 11 7.35 19.44 -12.18
N LYS A 12 6.02 19.47 -12.03
CA LYS A 12 5.36 20.39 -11.08
C LYS A 12 5.59 19.93 -9.65
N ALA A 13 5.51 18.63 -9.39
CA ALA A 13 5.81 18.05 -8.08
C ALA A 13 7.25 18.35 -7.63
N LEU A 14 8.23 18.27 -8.55
CA LEU A 14 9.61 18.68 -8.28
C LEU A 14 9.74 20.16 -7.89
N LYS A 15 9.05 21.07 -8.58
CA LYS A 15 9.03 22.49 -8.21
C LYS A 15 8.43 22.70 -6.82
N VAL A 16 7.32 22.04 -6.51
CA VAL A 16 6.67 22.10 -5.19
C VAL A 16 7.59 21.53 -4.11
N LYS A 17 8.25 20.40 -4.36
CA LYS A 17 9.25 19.83 -3.45
C LYS A 17 10.36 20.83 -3.14
N ASN A 18 10.98 21.43 -4.17
CA ASN A 18 12.08 22.38 -3.97
C ASN A 18 11.63 23.60 -3.13
N TYR A 19 10.41 24.08 -3.37
CA TYR A 19 9.83 25.17 -2.59
C TYR A 19 9.58 24.76 -1.12
N LEU A 20 8.94 23.62 -0.87
CA LEU A 20 8.67 23.14 0.49
C LEU A 20 9.96 22.88 1.28
N GLU A 21 11.01 22.39 0.60
CA GLU A 21 12.33 22.17 1.21
C GLU A 21 13.14 23.47 1.39
N SER A 22 12.82 24.56 0.66
CA SER A 22 13.46 25.86 0.89
C SER A 22 12.79 26.65 2.01
N GLU A 23 11.48 26.51 2.17
CA GLU A 23 10.70 27.24 3.17
C GLU A 23 10.59 26.50 4.52
N THR A 24 10.98 25.23 4.57
CA THR A 24 10.85 24.41 5.78
C THR A 24 12.06 23.49 5.98
N ASP A 25 12.34 23.09 7.22
CA ASP A 25 13.39 22.12 7.55
C ASP A 25 13.00 20.66 7.25
N HIS A 26 11.93 20.43 6.49
CA HIS A 26 11.40 19.09 6.22
C HIS A 26 11.76 18.61 4.82
N ARG A 27 12.35 17.43 4.73
CA ARG A 27 12.55 16.74 3.46
C ARG A 27 11.22 16.26 2.87
N VAL A 28 11.10 16.34 1.56
CA VAL A 28 9.91 15.94 0.79
C VAL A 28 10.23 14.67 -0.01
N PHE A 29 9.43 13.63 0.18
CA PHE A 29 9.48 12.39 -0.57
C PHE A 29 8.49 12.45 -1.75
N ILE A 30 8.97 12.03 -2.92
CA ILE A 30 8.17 11.85 -4.14
C ILE A 30 8.47 10.44 -4.67
N ASP A 31 7.44 9.61 -4.74
CA ASP A 31 7.51 8.21 -5.16
C ASP A 31 7.96 8.03 -6.62
N SER A 32 7.50 8.90 -7.53
CA SER A 32 7.79 8.87 -8.97
C SER A 32 9.27 9.07 -9.32
N LEU A 33 10.09 9.52 -8.36
CA LEU A 33 11.55 9.59 -8.51
C LEU A 33 12.22 8.23 -8.36
N PHE A 34 11.56 7.28 -7.69
CA PHE A 34 12.14 5.99 -7.36
C PHE A 34 11.49 4.86 -8.14
N TRP A 35 10.20 4.88 -8.46
CA TRP A 35 9.49 3.66 -8.90
C TRP A 35 9.26 3.52 -10.40
N ASP A 36 9.75 4.47 -11.19
CA ASP A 36 9.62 4.50 -12.66
C ASP A 36 10.31 3.31 -13.36
N TYR A 37 11.15 2.55 -12.64
CA TYR A 37 11.89 1.43 -13.20
C TYR A 37 11.09 0.12 -13.30
N LYS A 38 9.91 -0.01 -12.65
CA LYS A 38 9.13 -1.27 -12.64
C LYS A 38 8.98 -1.85 -14.05
N ASN A 39 8.51 -1.02 -14.98
CA ASN A 39 8.26 -1.44 -16.37
C ASN A 39 9.56 -1.84 -17.09
N ASN A 40 10.66 -1.15 -16.79
CA ASN A 40 11.97 -1.47 -17.37
C ASN A 40 12.48 -2.82 -16.87
N VAL A 41 12.37 -3.09 -15.57
CA VAL A 41 12.76 -4.39 -14.98
C VAL A 41 11.93 -5.52 -15.57
N LEU A 42 10.61 -5.37 -15.64
CA LEU A 42 9.74 -6.38 -16.25
C LEU A 42 10.08 -6.60 -17.73
N LYS A 43 10.41 -5.54 -18.47
CA LYS A 43 10.84 -5.62 -19.87
C LYS A 43 12.15 -6.39 -20.03
N GLU A 44 13.14 -6.15 -19.18
CA GLU A 44 14.40 -6.89 -19.21
C GLU A 44 14.19 -8.38 -18.90
N ILE A 45 13.38 -8.73 -17.89
CA ILE A 45 13.07 -10.12 -17.55
C ILE A 45 12.34 -10.82 -18.71
N LYS A 46 11.39 -10.13 -19.36
CA LYS A 46 10.67 -10.68 -20.54
C LYS A 46 11.62 -11.06 -21.68
N LYS A 47 12.77 -10.40 -21.86
CA LYS A 47 13.76 -10.77 -22.90
C LYS A 47 14.32 -12.17 -22.72
N HIS A 48 14.28 -12.71 -21.50
CA HIS A 48 14.73 -14.06 -21.19
C HIS A 48 13.64 -15.12 -21.35
N HIS A 49 12.51 -14.81 -22.02
CA HIS A 49 11.37 -15.71 -22.25
C HIS A 49 10.73 -16.25 -20.95
N ILE A 50 10.84 -15.47 -19.86
CA ILE A 50 10.22 -15.77 -18.57
C ILE A 50 8.81 -15.15 -18.55
N ASP A 51 7.82 -15.91 -18.11
CA ASP A 51 6.49 -15.36 -17.79
C ASP A 51 6.60 -14.43 -16.58
N VAL A 52 6.33 -13.15 -16.81
CA VAL A 52 6.46 -12.11 -15.78
C VAL A 52 5.15 -11.80 -15.07
N SER A 53 4.03 -12.44 -15.40
CA SER A 53 2.73 -12.14 -14.78
C SER A 53 2.78 -12.21 -13.25
N LYS A 54 3.28 -13.34 -12.72
CA LYS A 54 3.48 -13.55 -11.27
C LYS A 54 4.49 -12.58 -10.66
N ILE A 55 5.51 -12.20 -11.44
CA ILE A 55 6.54 -11.25 -11.00
C ILE A 55 5.95 -9.85 -10.91
N GLU A 56 5.13 -9.45 -11.88
CA GLU A 56 4.45 -8.17 -11.91
C GLU A 56 3.49 -7.99 -10.72
N ASP A 57 2.74 -9.03 -10.38
CA ASP A 57 1.87 -9.04 -9.19
C ASP A 57 2.69 -8.87 -7.91
N ALA A 58 3.75 -9.68 -7.75
CA ALA A 58 4.64 -9.59 -6.60
C ALA A 58 5.30 -8.21 -6.48
N PHE A 59 5.78 -7.63 -7.59
CA PHE A 59 6.33 -6.28 -7.61
C PHE A 59 5.30 -5.23 -7.19
N THR A 60 4.05 -5.37 -7.65
CA THR A 60 2.98 -4.43 -7.30
C THR A 60 2.68 -4.47 -5.81
N LEU A 61 2.64 -5.67 -5.21
CA LEU A 61 2.46 -5.84 -3.76
C LEU A 61 3.64 -5.23 -2.98
N ILE A 62 4.88 -5.53 -3.37
CA ILE A 62 6.08 -4.97 -2.72
C ILE A 62 6.10 -3.44 -2.79
N LEU A 63 5.74 -2.86 -3.95
CA LEU A 63 5.66 -1.41 -4.12
C LEU A 63 4.55 -0.80 -3.26
N ARG A 64 3.38 -1.45 -3.18
CA ARG A 64 2.28 -1.01 -2.31
C ARG A 64 2.70 -0.99 -0.84
N GLU A 65 3.32 -2.06 -0.34
CA GLU A 65 3.79 -2.12 1.04
C GLU A 65 4.86 -1.05 1.30
N SER A 66 5.81 -0.88 0.38
CA SER A 66 6.85 0.15 0.48
C SER A 66 6.26 1.58 0.46
N LEU A 67 5.18 1.79 -0.29
CA LEU A 67 4.45 3.05 -0.34
C LEU A 67 3.76 3.35 0.98
N GLN A 68 3.06 2.38 1.54
CA GLN A 68 2.41 2.51 2.84
C GLN A 68 3.44 2.84 3.92
N ASP A 69 4.52 2.08 4.02
CA ASP A 69 5.63 2.31 4.96
C ASP A 69 6.18 3.75 4.87
N MET A 70 6.30 4.28 3.65
CA MET A 70 6.84 5.62 3.44
C MET A 70 5.84 6.71 3.85
N ILE A 71 4.55 6.52 3.56
CA ILE A 71 3.48 7.42 3.99
C ILE A 71 3.40 7.44 5.52
N GLU A 72 3.43 6.28 6.18
CA GLU A 72 3.38 6.15 7.64
C GLU A 72 4.56 6.84 8.34
N LYS A 73 5.75 6.81 7.74
CA LYS A 73 6.95 7.49 8.27
C LYS A 73 6.93 9.00 8.03
N CYS A 74 6.09 9.50 7.13
CA CYS A 74 6.00 10.92 6.82
C CYS A 74 5.02 11.62 7.77
N PRO A 75 5.47 12.62 8.56
CA PRO A 75 4.58 13.33 9.50
C PRO A 75 3.54 14.21 8.79
N TYR A 76 3.74 14.51 7.52
CA TYR A 76 2.85 15.31 6.70
C TYR A 76 2.60 14.63 5.36
N PHE A 77 1.35 14.63 4.93
CA PHE A 77 0.91 14.19 3.62
C PHE A 77 0.36 15.39 2.83
N VAL A 78 0.88 15.60 1.63
CA VAL A 78 0.48 16.70 0.73
C VAL A 78 0.01 16.09 -0.58
N PHE A 79 -1.19 16.48 -1.03
CA PHE A 79 -1.71 16.06 -2.33
C PHE A 79 -1.68 17.23 -3.33
N LEU A 80 -0.96 17.04 -4.45
CA LEU A 80 -0.91 18.00 -5.55
C LEU A 80 -2.08 17.74 -6.52
N GLN A 81 -3.16 18.47 -6.32
CA GLN A 81 -4.33 18.41 -7.21
C GLN A 81 -4.03 19.10 -8.56
N SER A 82 -4.45 18.44 -9.65
CA SER A 82 -4.34 18.91 -11.02
C SER A 82 -5.40 18.23 -11.89
N ASN A 83 -5.55 18.69 -13.14
CA ASN A 83 -6.41 18.01 -14.13
C ASN A 83 -5.93 16.59 -14.49
N ASN A 84 -4.68 16.23 -14.17
CA ASN A 84 -4.14 14.89 -14.40
C ASN A 84 -4.28 13.98 -13.16
N SER A 85 -4.59 14.53 -11.98
CA SER A 85 -4.79 13.76 -10.74
C SER A 85 -6.25 13.62 -10.37
N VAL A 86 -7.09 14.62 -10.68
CA VAL A 86 -8.53 14.61 -10.41
C VAL A 86 -9.29 15.06 -11.66
N SER A 87 -10.30 14.28 -12.04
CA SER A 87 -11.27 14.63 -13.06
C SER A 87 -12.41 15.44 -12.44
N ASN A 88 -12.70 16.61 -13.03
CA ASN A 88 -13.83 17.46 -12.67
C ASN A 88 -15.03 17.23 -13.62
N GLN A 89 -15.32 15.97 -13.97
CA GLN A 89 -16.51 15.63 -14.73
C GLN A 89 -17.74 15.58 -13.80
N GLY A 90 -18.32 16.76 -13.52
CA GLY A 90 -19.57 16.92 -12.75
C GLY A 90 -19.37 17.36 -11.30
N LEU A 91 -20.32 17.01 -10.42
CA LEU A 91 -20.35 17.36 -8.98
C LEU A 91 -19.40 16.52 -8.11
N SER A 92 -18.72 15.53 -8.68
CA SER A 92 -17.88 14.56 -7.96
C SER A 92 -16.43 14.66 -8.42
N CYS A 93 -15.57 15.20 -7.57
CA CYS A 93 -14.12 15.19 -7.77
C CYS A 93 -13.59 13.77 -7.59
N THR A 94 -13.25 13.09 -8.70
CA THR A 94 -12.78 11.70 -8.68
C THR A 94 -11.40 11.55 -9.28
N THR A 95 -10.62 10.60 -8.77
CA THR A 95 -9.35 10.18 -9.39
C THR A 95 -9.55 8.86 -10.12
N TYR A 96 -8.96 8.74 -11.32
CA TYR A 96 -8.89 7.48 -12.05
C TYR A 96 -7.55 6.76 -11.85
N SER A 97 -6.61 7.37 -11.11
CA SER A 97 -5.34 6.75 -10.78
C SER A 97 -5.51 5.86 -9.56
N ALA A 98 -5.32 4.55 -9.76
CA ALA A 98 -5.35 3.57 -8.67
C ALA A 98 -4.31 3.90 -7.58
N TRP A 99 -3.13 4.40 -7.96
CA TRP A 99 -2.08 4.79 -7.01
C TRP A 99 -2.47 6.00 -6.18
N ILE A 100 -2.98 7.07 -6.80
CA ILE A 100 -3.43 8.27 -6.05
C ILE A 100 -4.57 7.89 -5.09
N TYR A 101 -5.50 7.05 -5.54
CA TYR A 101 -6.59 6.57 -4.69
C TYR A 101 -6.04 5.83 -3.46
N GLU A 102 -5.09 4.91 -3.64
CA GLU A 102 -4.50 4.15 -2.54
C GLU A 102 -3.71 5.05 -1.58
N GLU A 103 -2.92 6.00 -2.09
CA GLU A 103 -2.20 6.99 -1.28
C GLU A 103 -3.14 7.82 -0.40
N LEU A 104 -4.20 8.37 -1.00
CA LEU A 104 -5.21 9.15 -0.28
C LEU A 104 -5.94 8.31 0.76
N LYS A 105 -6.23 7.04 0.43
CA LYS A 105 -6.90 6.11 1.35
C LYS A 105 -6.02 5.79 2.56
N ILE A 106 -4.73 5.49 2.35
CA ILE A 106 -3.76 5.25 3.42
C ILE A 106 -3.66 6.50 4.30
N ALA A 107 -3.43 7.66 3.70
CA ALA A 107 -3.31 8.92 4.44
C ALA A 107 -4.57 9.23 5.26
N HIS A 108 -5.76 9.06 4.66
CA HIS A 108 -7.03 9.25 5.35
C HIS A 108 -7.20 8.29 6.52
N SER A 109 -6.86 7.00 6.35
CA SER A 109 -6.90 6.01 7.43
C SER A 109 -5.98 6.38 8.60
N LEU A 110 -4.76 6.85 8.33
CA LEU A 110 -3.83 7.29 9.38
C LEU A 110 -4.32 8.53 10.13
N ILE A 111 -4.89 9.50 9.40
CA ILE A 111 -5.48 10.70 10.02
C ILE A 111 -6.70 10.31 10.87
N ALA A 112 -7.60 9.49 10.33
CA ALA A 112 -8.75 9.00 11.07
C ALA A 112 -8.32 8.21 12.30
N ASP A 113 -7.29 7.37 12.22
CA ASP A 113 -6.75 6.64 13.36
C ASP A 113 -6.14 7.57 14.40
N SER A 114 -5.39 8.62 14.00
CA SER A 114 -4.85 9.61 14.96
C SER A 114 -5.95 10.41 15.69
N ALA A 115 -7.00 10.84 14.98
CA ALA A 115 -8.17 11.49 15.57
C ALA A 115 -9.02 10.52 16.42
N LEU A 116 -9.02 9.24 16.05
CA LEU A 116 -9.63 8.18 16.83
C LEU A 116 -8.78 7.81 18.04
N GLN A 117 -7.46 7.94 18.04
CA GLN A 117 -6.61 7.72 19.21
C GLN A 117 -6.88 8.75 20.32
N GLU A 118 -7.23 10.00 19.97
CA GLU A 118 -7.72 10.99 20.95
C GLU A 118 -9.09 10.59 21.55
N SER A 119 -9.92 9.80 20.85
CA SER A 119 -11.25 9.38 21.31
C SER A 119 -11.38 7.90 21.72
N ARG A 120 -10.36 7.06 21.49
CA ARG A 120 -10.41 5.59 21.61
C ARG A 120 -9.22 4.98 22.36
N ILE A 121 -8.84 5.52 23.51
CA ILE A 121 -8.40 4.62 24.60
C ILE A 121 -9.64 3.89 25.15
N LYS A 122 -10.21 3.01 24.33
CA LYS A 122 -11.06 1.88 24.73
C LYS A 122 -10.92 0.84 23.64
N ALA A 123 -10.00 -0.10 23.87
CA ALA A 123 -9.75 -1.21 22.97
C ALA A 123 -11.07 -1.93 22.63
N MET A 124 -11.43 -1.96 21.35
CA MET A 124 -12.54 -2.79 20.88
C MET A 124 -11.98 -4.19 20.62
N ARG A 125 -12.08 -5.06 21.63
CA ARG A 125 -11.75 -6.48 21.49
C ARG A 125 -12.99 -7.22 21.01
N VAL A 126 -12.96 -7.71 19.77
CA VAL A 126 -14.00 -8.62 19.26
C VAL A 126 -13.51 -10.06 19.50
N SER A 127 -14.10 -10.75 20.48
CA SER A 127 -13.87 -12.18 20.72
C SER A 127 -15.10 -12.98 20.30
N HIS A 128 -14.92 -13.91 19.37
CA HIS A 128 -15.96 -14.88 19.02
C HIS A 128 -15.75 -16.17 19.82
N ASN A 129 -16.82 -16.72 20.39
CA ASN A 129 -16.77 -18.02 21.06
C ASN A 129 -16.66 -19.13 20.00
N ILE A 130 -15.45 -19.64 19.79
CA ILE A 130 -15.16 -20.68 18.81
C ILE A 130 -15.37 -22.11 19.33
N THR A 131 -15.91 -22.30 20.54
CA THR A 131 -16.07 -23.63 21.16
C THR A 131 -16.86 -24.60 20.27
N ASN A 132 -17.93 -24.12 19.63
CA ASN A 132 -18.73 -24.93 18.70
C ASN A 132 -17.97 -25.32 17.42
N LEU A 133 -17.07 -24.45 16.95
CA LEU A 133 -16.21 -24.74 15.81
C LEU A 133 -15.15 -25.78 16.21
N LEU A 134 -14.51 -25.61 17.37
CA LEU A 134 -13.52 -26.54 17.90
C LEU A 134 -14.09 -27.94 18.14
N ARG A 135 -15.36 -28.06 18.55
CA ARG A 135 -16.04 -29.35 18.71
C ARG A 135 -16.17 -30.16 17.41
N ARG A 136 -16.03 -29.51 16.24
CA ARG A 136 -16.09 -30.16 14.92
C ARG A 136 -14.74 -30.74 14.49
N PHE A 137 -13.64 -30.35 15.14
CA PHE A 137 -12.32 -30.90 14.85
C PHE A 137 -12.09 -32.15 15.70
N LYS A 138 -11.57 -33.19 15.06
CA LYS A 138 -11.09 -34.38 15.77
C LYS A 138 -9.68 -34.07 16.26
N SER A 139 -9.44 -34.20 17.57
CA SER A 139 -8.08 -34.12 18.09
C SER A 139 -7.29 -35.33 17.61
N ILE A 140 -6.12 -35.07 17.03
CA ILE A 140 -5.16 -36.08 16.61
C ILE A 140 -3.85 -35.82 17.33
N SER A 141 -3.19 -36.89 17.78
CA SER A 141 -1.83 -36.77 18.32
C SER A 141 -0.84 -36.46 17.20
N LEU A 142 0.28 -35.84 17.57
CA LEU A 142 1.36 -35.52 16.63
C LEU A 142 1.85 -36.78 15.90
N ASP A 143 2.00 -37.88 16.62
CA ASP A 143 2.43 -39.16 16.06
C ASP A 143 1.44 -39.70 15.01
N SER A 144 0.13 -39.57 15.27
CA SER A 144 -0.91 -39.98 14.31
C SER A 144 -0.91 -39.10 13.07
N LEU A 145 -0.70 -37.79 13.23
CA LEU A 145 -0.60 -36.85 12.10
C LEU A 145 0.62 -37.15 11.23
N CYS A 146 1.78 -37.43 11.85
CA CYS A 146 2.98 -37.81 11.12
C CYS A 146 2.74 -39.09 10.31
N ASN A 147 2.15 -40.13 10.91
CA ASN A 147 1.84 -41.38 10.22
C ASN A 147 0.88 -41.19 9.04
N GLU A 148 -0.14 -40.33 9.18
CA GLU A 148 -1.10 -40.04 8.11
C GLU A 148 -0.42 -39.35 6.92
N ILE A 149 0.45 -38.37 7.18
CA ILE A 149 1.24 -37.67 6.15
C ILE A 149 2.19 -38.64 5.43
N PHE A 150 2.93 -39.48 6.16
CA PHE A 150 3.87 -40.43 5.57
C PHE A 150 3.17 -41.57 4.80
N SER A 151 1.98 -42.00 5.22
CA SER A 151 1.19 -43.00 4.51
C SER A 151 0.62 -42.53 3.17
N THR A 152 0.53 -41.22 2.95
CA THR A 152 0.01 -40.62 1.71
C THR A 152 1.12 -40.39 0.67
N LEU A 153 2.39 -40.58 1.05
CA LEU A 153 3.59 -40.33 0.24
C LEU A 153 4.28 -41.63 -0.26
N LEU A 154 3.65 -42.79 -0.10
CA LEU A 154 4.08 -44.13 -0.52
C LEU A 154 2.98 -44.79 -1.34
#